data_AF-A0A7S4SM40-F1
#
_entry.id   AF-A0A7S4SM40-F1
#
_cell.length_a   1.000
_cell.length_b   1.000
_cell.length_c   1.000
_cell.angle_alpha   90.00
_cell.angle_beta   90.00
_cell.angle_gamma   90.00
#
_symmetry.space_group_name_H-M   'P 1'
#
loop_
_entity.id
_entity.type
_entity.pdbx_description
1 polymer ?
#
loop_
_entity_poly.entity_id
_entity_poly.type
_entity_poly.pdbx_seq_one_letter_code
_entity_poly.pdbx_strand_id
1 'polypeptide(L)'
;MFFFGCVEAYIYGDYELAVNFAQKRHETGFDVPFYGMTDFFDCLSFLAMAHQSGDQKWILSAKKSISNIDYFAKICPSNCEHKLLLLQAEIKSITGEAKEAISKYKLAISAAERNEFIHEQAIANERAAEFFLRYGDSSRA
;
A
#
# COMPACT_ATOMS: atom_id res chain seq x y z
N MET A 1 11.80 4.19 -19.70
CA MET A 1 11.42 3.01 -18.89
C MET A 1 10.98 3.50 -17.50
N PHE A 2 9.93 4.31 -17.43
CA PHE A 2 9.47 4.95 -16.17
C PHE A 2 8.26 4.24 -15.54
N PHE A 3 7.64 3.33 -16.29
CA PHE A 3 6.31 2.82 -15.95
C PHE A 3 6.31 1.85 -14.76
N PHE A 4 7.29 0.96 -14.69
CA PHE A 4 7.43 -0.03 -13.61
C PHE A 4 8.48 0.34 -12.55
N GLY A 5 9.15 1.49 -12.68
CA GLY A 5 10.23 1.89 -11.77
C GLY A 5 9.80 2.00 -10.31
N CYS A 6 8.57 2.47 -10.06
CA CYS A 6 7.98 2.51 -8.72
C CYS A 6 7.80 1.09 -8.14
N VAL A 7 7.23 0.18 -8.94
CA VAL A 7 6.99 -1.22 -8.54
C VAL A 7 8.31 -1.92 -8.22
N GLU A 8 9.30 -1.78 -9.10
CA GLU A 8 10.61 -2.39 -8.93
C GLU A 8 11.33 -1.86 -7.68
N ALA A 9 11.42 -0.53 -7.54
CA ALA A 9 12.03 0.09 -6.38
C ALA A 9 11.33 -0.32 -5.07
N TYR A 10 9.99 -0.39 -5.08
CA TYR A 10 9.21 -0.83 -3.92
C TYR A 10 9.53 -2.28 -3.54
N ILE A 11 9.57 -3.20 -4.51
CA ILE A 11 9.88 -4.63 -4.27
C ILE A 11 11.28 -4.80 -3.68
N TYR A 12 12.24 -3.97 -4.09
CA TYR A 12 13.59 -3.98 -3.52
C TYR A 12 13.73 -3.20 -2.21
N GLY A 13 12.66 -2.58 -1.70
CA GLY A 13 12.66 -1.81 -0.46
C GLY A 13 13.23 -0.40 -0.56
N ASP A 14 13.52 0.10 -1.77
CA ASP A 14 13.98 1.47 -2.01
C ASP A 14 12.76 2.41 -2.14
N TYR A 15 12.14 2.72 -1.00
CA TYR A 15 10.91 3.51 -0.96
C TYR A 15 11.12 4.98 -1.37
N GLU A 16 12.31 5.54 -1.15
CA GLU A 16 12.63 6.90 -1.59
C GLU A 16 12.66 6.98 -3.12
N LEU A 17 13.33 6.02 -3.77
CA LEU A 17 13.34 5.93 -5.21
C LEU A 17 11.94 5.64 -5.78
N ALA A 18 11.16 4.78 -5.12
CA ALA A 18 9.79 4.49 -5.51
C ALA A 18 8.91 5.74 -5.49
N VAL A 19 9.00 6.55 -4.43
CA VAL A 19 8.31 7.84 -4.30
C VAL A 19 8.75 8.84 -5.38
N ASN A 20 10.05 8.91 -5.69
CA ASN A 20 10.55 9.78 -6.76
C ASN A 20 9.95 9.41 -8.12
N PHE A 21 9.82 8.11 -8.42
CA PHE A 21 9.13 7.65 -9.62
C PHE A 21 7.64 8.01 -9.62
N ALA A 22 6.96 7.84 -8.49
CA ALA A 22 5.54 8.21 -8.32
C ALA A 22 5.32 9.70 -8.60
N GLN A 23 6.12 10.56 -7.98
CA GLN A 23 6.04 12.02 -8.14
C GLN A 23 6.30 12.45 -9.59
N LYS A 24 7.37 11.93 -10.21
CA LYS A 24 7.69 12.24 -11.60
C LYS A 24 6.60 11.80 -12.58
N ARG A 25 5.93 10.68 -12.31
CA ARG A 25 4.78 10.23 -13.10
C ARG A 25 3.59 11.18 -12.95
N HIS A 26 3.28 11.62 -11.73
CA HIS A 26 2.24 12.62 -11.50
C HIS A 26 2.53 13.99 -12.15
N GLU A 27 3.79 14.43 -12.18
CA GLU A 27 4.21 15.69 -12.82
C GLU A 27 4.08 15.65 -14.35
N THR A 28 4.45 14.52 -14.96
CA THR A 28 4.42 14.37 -16.43
C THR A 28 3.02 14.12 -16.99
N GLY A 29 2.03 13.80 -16.13
CA GLY A 29 0.66 13.48 -16.53
C GLY A 29 0.53 12.20 -17.36
N PHE A 30 1.62 11.45 -17.54
CA PHE A 30 1.64 10.18 -18.25
C PHE A 30 1.34 9.04 -17.27
N ASP A 31 0.08 8.96 -16.87
CA ASP A 31 -0.43 7.85 -16.06
C ASP A 31 -1.24 6.90 -16.96
N VAL A 32 -0.84 5.64 -17.00
CA VAL A 32 -1.66 4.60 -17.63
C VAL A 32 -2.36 3.89 -16.48
N PRO A 33 -3.68 4.11 -16.29
CA PRO A 33 -4.40 3.53 -15.18
C PRO A 33 -4.54 2.01 -15.38
N PHE A 34 -3.52 1.27 -14.95
CA PHE A 34 -3.47 -0.19 -15.06
C PHE A 34 -4.25 -0.80 -13.88
N TYR A 35 -5.57 -0.59 -13.86
CA TYR A 35 -6.49 -1.07 -12.82
C TYR A 35 -6.00 -0.76 -11.38
N GLY A 36 -5.57 0.49 -11.16
CA GLY A 36 -5.08 0.97 -9.87
C GLY A 36 -3.78 0.32 -9.39
N MET A 37 -3.06 -0.44 -10.23
CA MET A 37 -1.77 -1.04 -9.87
C MET A 37 -0.73 0.04 -9.55
N THR A 38 -0.59 1.04 -10.41
CA THR A 38 0.37 2.13 -10.22
C THR A 38 0.04 2.95 -8.96
N ASP A 39 -1.22 3.35 -8.78
CA ASP A 39 -1.71 4.00 -7.56
C ASP A 39 -1.44 3.16 -6.30
N PHE A 40 -1.58 1.83 -6.39
CA PHE A 40 -1.39 0.92 -5.26
C PHE A 40 0.07 0.91 -4.77
N PHE A 41 1.04 0.80 -5.68
CA PHE A 41 2.45 0.87 -5.32
C PHE A 41 2.88 2.28 -4.89
N ASP A 42 2.29 3.32 -5.45
CA ASP A 42 2.52 4.70 -4.99
C ASP A 42 2.04 4.87 -3.54
N CYS A 43 0.81 4.41 -3.24
CA CYS A 43 0.28 4.40 -1.88
C CYS A 43 1.20 3.64 -0.92
N LEU A 44 1.59 2.41 -1.27
CA LEU A 44 2.46 1.61 -0.41
C LEU A 44 3.81 2.28 -0.18
N SER A 45 4.38 2.92 -1.21
CA SER A 45 5.65 3.67 -1.10
C SER A 45 5.51 4.87 -0.17
N PHE A 46 4.43 5.65 -0.30
CA PHE A 46 4.14 6.74 0.62
C PHE A 46 3.96 6.24 2.06
N LEU A 47 3.20 5.15 2.27
CA LEU A 47 2.97 4.61 3.62
C LEU A 47 4.26 4.05 4.23
N ALA A 48 5.14 3.45 3.43
CA ALA A 48 6.48 3.04 3.87
C ALA A 48 7.33 4.23 4.30
N MET A 49 7.33 5.33 3.53
CA MET A 49 8.00 6.57 3.92
C MET A 49 7.40 7.18 5.19
N ALA A 50 6.07 7.12 5.36
CA ALA A 50 5.41 7.56 6.58
C ALA A 50 5.89 6.76 7.81
N HIS A 51 6.05 5.45 7.66
CA HIS A 51 6.58 4.58 8.71
C HIS A 51 8.04 4.90 9.06
N GLN A 52 8.88 5.24 8.07
CA GLN A 52 10.30 5.55 8.29
C GLN A 52 10.52 6.96 8.87
N SER A 53 9.82 7.96 8.36
CA SER A 53 10.08 9.36 8.70
C SER A 53 9.13 9.92 9.77
N GLY A 54 8.00 9.27 10.02
CA GLY A 54 6.93 9.80 10.88
C GLY A 54 6.23 11.05 10.31
N ASP A 55 6.44 11.37 9.04
CA ASP A 55 5.93 12.60 8.42
C ASP A 55 4.51 12.41 7.89
N GLN A 56 3.58 13.18 8.45
CA GLN A 56 2.15 13.14 8.12
C GLN A 56 1.86 13.45 6.65
N LYS A 57 2.75 14.16 5.94
CA LYS A 57 2.56 14.48 4.52
C LYS A 57 2.40 13.22 3.68
N TRP A 58 3.09 12.14 4.04
CA TRP A 58 3.06 10.89 3.29
C TRP A 58 1.71 10.18 3.44
N ILE A 59 1.11 10.24 4.63
CA ILE A 59 -0.24 9.73 4.86
C ILE A 59 -1.25 10.53 4.03
N LEU A 60 -1.08 11.85 3.91
CA LEU A 60 -1.94 12.69 3.07
C LEU A 60 -1.81 12.32 1.59
N SER A 61 -0.58 12.13 1.09
CA SER A 61 -0.33 11.65 -0.28
C SER A 61 -0.97 10.28 -0.53
N ALA A 62 -0.80 9.34 0.40
CA ALA A 62 -1.40 8.01 0.30
C ALA A 62 -2.93 8.08 0.25
N LYS A 63 -3.57 8.92 1.07
CA LYS A 63 -5.04 9.11 1.06
C LYS A 63 -5.57 9.60 -0.29
N LYS A 64 -4.80 10.43 -1.01
CA LYS A 64 -5.18 10.89 -2.35
C LYS A 64 -5.17 9.75 -3.36
N SER A 65 -4.15 8.90 -3.34
CA SER A 65 -4.07 7.75 -4.25
C SER A 65 -5.09 6.64 -3.88
N ILE A 66 -5.45 6.51 -2.59
CA ILE A 66 -6.51 5.59 -2.14
C ILE A 66 -7.87 5.89 -2.78
N SER A 67 -8.22 7.16 -3.05
CA SER A 67 -9.52 7.45 -3.68
C SER A 67 -9.66 6.87 -5.09
N ASN A 68 -8.55 6.76 -5.83
CA ASN A 68 -8.53 6.11 -7.14
C ASN A 68 -8.79 4.60 -7.00
N ILE A 69 -8.12 3.97 -6.03
CA ILE A 69 -8.27 2.54 -5.76
C ILE A 69 -9.67 2.22 -5.23
N ASP A 70 -10.25 3.08 -4.39
CA ASP A 70 -11.63 2.95 -3.92
C ASP A 70 -12.64 3.00 -5.07
N TYR A 71 -12.43 3.90 -6.03
CA TYR A 71 -13.23 3.96 -7.25
C TYR A 71 -13.14 2.66 -8.05
N PHE A 72 -11.93 2.12 -8.26
CA PHE A 72 -11.77 0.85 -8.96
C PHE A 72 -12.30 -0.35 -8.16
N ALA A 73 -12.20 -0.35 -6.83
CA ALA A 73 -12.78 -1.38 -5.98
C ALA A 73 -14.31 -1.42 -6.06
N LYS A 74 -14.98 -0.27 -6.29
CA LYS A 74 -16.42 -0.24 -6.53
C LYS A 74 -16.83 -0.80 -7.89
N ILE A 75 -15.99 -0.61 -8.91
CA ILE A 75 -16.27 -1.06 -10.28
C ILE A 75 -15.88 -2.52 -10.49
N CYS A 76 -14.73 -2.93 -9.94
CA CYS A 76 -14.16 -4.26 -10.10
C CYS A 76 -13.58 -4.76 -8.76
N PRO A 77 -14.47 -5.18 -7.83
CA PRO A 77 -14.06 -5.62 -6.49
C PRO A 77 -13.04 -6.76 -6.53
N SER A 78 -13.21 -7.74 -7.42
CA SER A 78 -12.29 -8.88 -7.56
C SER A 78 -10.84 -8.47 -7.79
N ASN A 79 -10.60 -7.33 -8.44
CA ASN A 79 -9.26 -6.89 -8.85
C ASN A 79 -8.64 -5.85 -7.90
N CYS A 80 -9.44 -5.24 -7.02
CA CYS A 80 -9.04 -4.06 -6.25
C CYS A 80 -9.43 -4.10 -4.76
N GLU A 81 -10.32 -4.99 -4.33
CA GLU A 81 -10.76 -5.09 -2.94
C GLU A 81 -9.57 -5.36 -2.00
N HIS A 82 -8.72 -6.32 -2.33
CA HIS A 82 -7.56 -6.69 -1.51
C HIS A 82 -6.53 -5.56 -1.41
N LYS A 83 -6.31 -4.80 -2.50
CA LYS A 83 -5.46 -3.60 -2.50
C LYS A 83 -5.98 -2.56 -1.52
N LEU A 84 -7.26 -2.21 -1.63
CA LEU A 84 -7.89 -1.22 -0.75
C LEU A 84 -7.82 -1.65 0.71
N LEU A 85 -8.10 -2.92 1.01
CA LEU A 85 -8.02 -3.48 2.36
C LEU A 85 -6.60 -3.40 2.93
N LEU A 86 -5.57 -3.71 2.12
CA LEU A 86 -4.18 -3.62 2.56
C LEU A 86 -3.79 -2.17 2.88
N LEU A 87 -4.13 -1.23 2.01
CA LEU A 87 -3.82 0.19 2.24
C LEU A 87 -4.53 0.75 3.48
N GLN A 88 -5.76 0.32 3.72
CA GLN A 88 -6.47 0.64 4.96
C GLN A 88 -5.79 0.03 6.18
N ALA A 89 -5.26 -1.20 6.09
CA ALA A 89 -4.53 -1.83 7.17
C ALA A 89 -3.26 -1.05 7.53
N GLU A 90 -2.48 -0.63 6.54
CA GLU A 90 -1.26 0.18 6.71
C GLU A 90 -1.58 1.54 7.34
N ILE A 91 -2.64 2.24 6.91
CA ILE A 91 -3.05 3.49 7.57
C ILE A 91 -3.38 3.25 9.04
N LYS A 92 -4.16 2.21 9.35
CA LYS A 92 -4.53 1.85 10.73
C LYS A 92 -3.33 1.44 11.57
N SER A 93 -2.34 0.80 10.95
CA SER A 93 -1.04 0.49 11.54
C SER A 93 -0.31 1.76 11.96
N ILE A 94 -0.22 2.76 11.06
CA ILE A 94 0.44 4.04 11.34
C ILE A 94 -0.31 4.87 12.39
N THR A 95 -1.65 4.85 12.40
CA THR A 95 -2.46 5.61 13.37
C THR A 95 -2.59 4.94 14.73
N GLY A 96 -1.99 3.76 14.95
CA GLY A 96 -2.02 3.03 16.22
C GLY A 96 -3.32 2.25 16.47
N GLU A 97 -4.19 2.12 15.47
CA GLU A 97 -5.46 1.42 15.56
C GLU A 97 -5.29 -0.10 15.32
N ALA A 98 -4.48 -0.73 16.18
CA ALA A 98 -3.95 -2.08 15.97
C ALA A 98 -5.01 -3.17 15.72
N LYS A 99 -6.12 -3.15 16.46
CA LYS A 99 -7.20 -4.16 16.28
C LYS A 99 -7.79 -4.10 14.87
N GLU A 100 -7.97 -2.89 14.36
CA GLU A 100 -8.54 -2.65 13.03
C GLU A 100 -7.52 -2.99 11.95
N ALA A 101 -6.24 -2.63 12.14
CA ALA A 101 -5.16 -3.02 11.26
C ALA A 101 -5.08 -4.55 11.10
N ILE A 102 -5.09 -5.31 12.20
CA ILE A 102 -5.07 -6.78 12.18
C ILE A 102 -6.25 -7.36 11.39
N SER A 103 -7.46 -6.85 11.64
CA SER A 103 -8.66 -7.29 10.92
C SER A 103 -8.52 -7.04 9.41
N LYS A 104 -8.03 -5.85 9.03
CA LYS A 104 -7.86 -5.44 7.64
C LYS A 104 -6.77 -6.23 6.92
N TYR A 105 -5.63 -6.53 7.57
CA TYR A 105 -4.60 -7.40 6.97
C TYR A 105 -5.15 -8.79 6.66
N LYS A 106 -5.89 -9.40 7.60
CA LYS A 106 -6.50 -10.72 7.38
C LYS A 106 -7.47 -10.72 6.20
N LEU A 107 -8.30 -9.68 6.11
CA LEU A 107 -9.23 -9.51 4.99
C LEU A 107 -8.49 -9.30 3.67
N ALA A 108 -7.43 -8.49 3.65
CA ALA A 108 -6.63 -8.26 2.45
C ALA A 108 -5.97 -9.54 1.93
N ILE A 109 -5.35 -10.32 2.81
CA ILE A 109 -4.70 -11.59 2.48
C ILE A 109 -5.73 -12.58 1.93
N SER A 110 -6.87 -12.74 2.60
CA SER A 110 -7.92 -13.65 2.14
C SER A 110 -8.56 -13.21 0.82
N ALA A 111 -8.76 -11.91 0.61
CA ALA A 111 -9.29 -11.39 -0.65
C ALA A 111 -8.29 -11.58 -1.81
N ALA A 112 -7.00 -11.39 -1.58
CA ALA A 112 -5.97 -11.66 -2.58
C ALA A 112 -5.88 -13.14 -2.93
N GLU A 113 -5.94 -14.02 -1.93
CA GLU A 113 -5.95 -15.48 -2.10
C GLU A 113 -7.17 -15.95 -2.91
N ARG A 114 -8.38 -15.52 -2.53
CA ARG A 114 -9.63 -15.89 -3.22
C ARG A 114 -9.65 -15.49 -4.70
N ASN A 115 -8.98 -14.41 -5.06
CA ASN A 115 -8.91 -13.89 -6.43
C ASN A 115 -7.58 -14.24 -7.12
N GLU A 116 -6.77 -15.13 -6.54
CA GLU A 116 -5.52 -15.67 -7.11
C GLU A 116 -4.42 -14.61 -7.38
N PHE A 117 -4.44 -13.48 -6.67
CA PHE A 117 -3.39 -12.45 -6.74
C PHE A 117 -2.20 -12.81 -5.84
N ILE A 118 -1.48 -13.87 -6.18
CA ILE A 118 -0.40 -14.46 -5.36
C ILE A 118 0.68 -13.44 -4.99
N HIS A 119 1.11 -12.58 -5.92
CA HIS A 119 2.12 -11.56 -5.64
C HIS A 119 1.63 -10.52 -4.63
N GLU A 120 0.38 -10.09 -4.74
CA GLU A 120 -0.20 -9.11 -3.83
C GLU A 120 -0.55 -9.73 -2.47
N GLN A 121 -0.90 -11.02 -2.45
CA GLN A 121 -1.02 -11.81 -1.22
C GLN A 121 0.33 -11.88 -0.49
N ALA A 122 1.43 -12.10 -1.20
CA ALA A 122 2.78 -12.11 -0.63
C ALA A 122 3.14 -10.75 -0.01
N ILE A 123 2.89 -9.65 -0.73
CA ILE A 123 3.08 -8.28 -0.21
C ILE A 123 2.23 -8.06 1.05
N ALA A 124 0.95 -8.46 1.04
CA ALA A 124 0.07 -8.30 2.20
C ALA A 124 0.56 -9.09 3.43
N ASN A 125 1.09 -10.30 3.22
CA ASN A 125 1.70 -11.09 4.30
C ASN A 125 2.97 -10.45 4.85
N GLU A 126 3.86 -9.97 3.98
CA GLU A 126 5.09 -9.29 4.38
C GLU A 126 4.78 -8.03 5.21
N ARG A 127 3.87 -7.18 4.72
CA ARG A 127 3.41 -5.98 5.43
C ARG A 127 2.78 -6.30 6.79
N ALA A 128 1.93 -7.31 6.84
CA ALA A 128 1.35 -7.78 8.10
C ALA A 128 2.42 -8.26 9.08
N ALA A 129 3.42 -9.01 8.61
CA ALA A 129 4.53 -9.48 9.44
C ALA A 129 5.34 -8.31 10.02
N GLU A 130 5.68 -7.31 9.21
CA GLU A 130 6.36 -6.10 9.71
C GLU A 130 5.53 -5.33 10.74
N PHE A 131 4.21 -5.20 10.52
CA PHE A 131 3.31 -4.65 11.52
C PHE A 131 3.37 -5.43 12.83
N PHE A 132 3.30 -6.76 12.79
CA PHE A 132 3.34 -7.59 14.01
C PHE A 132 4.67 -7.50 14.75
N LEU A 133 5.80 -7.38 14.04
CA LEU A 133 7.11 -7.13 14.67
C LEU A 133 7.10 -5.81 15.45
N ARG A 134 6.66 -4.72 14.81
CA ARG A 134 6.56 -3.39 15.44
C ARG A 134 5.56 -3.37 16.60
N TYR A 135 4.41 -4.00 16.44
CA TYR A 135 3.37 -4.06 17.46
C TYR A 135 3.80 -4.91 18.67
N GLY A 136 4.46 -6.03 18.42
CA GLY A 136 5.01 -6.91 19.45
C GLY A 136 6.08 -6.22 20.30
N ASP A 137 7.00 -5.49 19.68
CA ASP A 137 7.99 -4.67 20.39
C ASP A 137 7.34 -3.54 21.19
N SER A 138 6.33 -2.88 20.62
CA SER A 138 5.58 -1.81 21.31
C SER A 138 4.75 -2.32 22.50
N SER A 139 4.31 -3.58 22.49
CA SER A 139 3.58 -4.22 23.60
C SER A 139 4.45 -4.67 24.76
N ARG A 140 5.78 -4.67 24.57
CA ARG A 140 6.78 -5.05 25.59
C ARG A 140 7.42 -3.85 26.29
N ALA A 141 7.20 -2.63 25.79
CA ALA A 141 7.61 -1.37 26.40
C ALA A 141 6.58 -0.87 27.41
#